data_AF-A0A9X9T808-F1
#
_entry.id   AF-A0A9X9T808-F1
#
_cell.length_a   1.000
_cell.length_b   1.000
_cell.length_c   1.000
_cell.angle_alpha   90.00
_cell.angle_beta   90.00
_cell.angle_gamma   90.00
#
_symmetry.space_group_name_H-M   'P 1'
#
loop_
_entity.id
_entity.type
_entity.pdbx_description
1 polymer ?
#
loop_
_entity_poly.entity_id
_entity_poly.type
_entity_poly.pdbx_seq_one_letter_code
_entity_poly.pdbx_strand_id
1 'polypeptide(L)'
;MIMNKGAIFGLPRRGFMRAVLVLLAIWWFILPVAAFTITTGPSLTPGEQVVLGEAVTADIEIIYDVSSMNEFITVYTDLGSASWDAVIIADDREMPIGTRSGRYLTVTGFELYNPGSSVTKLRVHLEGIVPEYLTGTSQVDVITIEHIAGDGSTVLDSVSETIPIIDLAAVDAMRTETENDLARFEEEINVAYVAGMDTSAAEGVAADVRDLIDGSRQMDIRNAYAALSEADSVLDAEFSALTNSVTQNHFQNARRMIAAIEPAIAEYRDAGGVDEQGILVVLSYRDNAEMLLVLADEKNISGDEEGAQQYAVNAYNKADNAMTYLAGMCSDAGLTIGGYTAGAVVTPSSSPTSSPTPVQTVLGFDFPDSQQIEGIQEIDIEGIFGFFQVIIDGCMGFVDFIQNVAEAFSDIGN
;
A
#
# COMPACT_ATOMS: atom_id res chain seq x y z
N MET A 1 23.63 45.41 46.80
CA MET A 1 24.16 44.33 45.95
C MET A 1 23.87 44.73 44.52
N ILE A 2 24.94 44.99 43.76
CA ILE A 2 24.90 45.58 42.42
C ILE A 2 24.54 44.48 41.42
N MET A 3 23.57 44.71 40.53
CA MET A 3 23.46 43.94 39.30
C MET A 3 23.12 44.85 38.12
N ASN A 4 23.90 44.61 37.07
CA ASN A 4 24.19 45.40 35.89
C ASN A 4 23.13 45.16 34.79
N LYS A 5 22.58 46.19 34.17
CA LYS A 5 21.76 46.09 32.95
C LYS A 5 22.58 46.59 31.77
N GLY A 6 23.03 45.64 30.93
CA GLY A 6 23.75 45.89 29.70
C GLY A 6 22.89 46.55 28.62
N ALA A 7 23.48 47.51 27.92
CA ALA A 7 22.89 48.24 26.82
C ALA A 7 22.89 47.39 25.53
N ILE A 8 21.72 47.25 24.89
CA ILE A 8 21.57 46.63 23.57
C ILE A 8 21.69 47.74 22.52
N PHE A 9 22.74 47.67 21.70
CA PHE A 9 22.98 48.54 20.56
C PHE A 9 21.92 48.29 19.46
N GLY A 10 21.10 49.30 19.18
CA GLY A 10 20.17 49.29 18.05
C GLY A 10 20.87 49.63 16.74
N LEU A 11 21.11 48.63 15.90
CA LEU A 11 21.56 48.84 14.51
C LEU A 11 20.36 49.21 13.60
N PRO A 12 20.56 50.11 12.61
CA PRO A 12 19.49 50.62 11.76
C PRO A 12 18.94 49.54 10.80
N ARG A 13 17.67 49.17 11.01
CA ARG A 13 16.89 48.14 10.27
C ARG A 13 16.92 48.23 8.73
N ARG A 14 17.28 49.37 8.13
CA ARG A 14 17.28 49.55 6.66
C ARG A 14 18.54 49.03 5.96
N GLY A 15 19.67 48.91 6.66
CA GLY A 15 20.90 48.33 6.10
C GLY A 15 20.86 46.80 6.07
N PHE A 16 20.26 46.20 7.10
CA PHE A 16 20.18 44.75 7.27
C PHE A 16 19.34 44.07 6.18
N MET A 17 18.20 44.66 5.81
CA MET A 17 17.30 44.10 4.79
C MET A 17 17.90 44.09 3.37
N ARG A 18 18.79 45.05 3.06
CA ARG A 18 19.53 45.08 1.77
C ARG A 18 20.68 44.08 1.75
N ALA A 19 21.36 43.87 2.89
CA ALA A 19 22.39 42.84 3.01
C ALA A 19 21.81 41.43 2.92
N VAL A 20 20.64 41.19 3.53
CA VAL A 20 19.93 39.90 3.46
C VAL A 20 19.46 39.59 2.05
N LEU A 21 18.90 40.56 1.30
CA LEU A 21 18.49 40.36 -0.09
C LEU A 21 19.66 40.10 -1.05
N VAL A 22 20.83 40.71 -0.82
CA VAL A 22 22.04 40.46 -1.62
C VAL A 22 22.63 39.08 -1.29
N LEU A 23 22.63 38.67 -0.01
CA LEU A 23 23.03 37.31 0.37
C LEU A 23 22.10 36.23 -0.20
N LEU A 24 20.78 36.47 -0.20
CA LEU A 24 19.80 35.56 -0.82
C LEU A 24 19.95 35.47 -2.34
N ALA A 25 20.26 36.58 -3.01
CA ALA A 25 20.55 36.58 -4.45
C ALA A 25 21.88 35.86 -4.77
N ILE A 26 22.93 36.06 -3.97
CA ILE A 26 24.21 35.36 -4.14
C ILE A 26 24.03 33.86 -3.88
N TRP A 27 23.17 33.47 -2.95
CA TRP A 27 22.89 32.06 -2.65
C TRP A 27 22.17 31.35 -3.81
N TRP A 28 21.37 32.06 -4.60
CA TRP A 28 20.71 31.53 -5.81
C TRP A 28 21.62 31.42 -7.04
N PHE A 29 22.81 32.04 -7.05
CA PHE A 29 23.76 31.98 -8.17
C PHE A 29 24.88 30.95 -8.00
N ILE A 30 24.88 30.17 -6.92
CA ILE A 30 25.77 29.02 -6.75
C ILE A 30 24.99 27.75 -7.13
N LEU A 31 24.60 27.65 -8.40
CA LEU A 31 24.25 26.34 -8.94
C LEU A 31 25.58 25.63 -9.24
N PRO A 32 25.82 24.42 -8.71
CA PRO A 32 26.99 23.65 -9.09
C PRO A 32 26.98 23.49 -10.61
N VAL A 33 28.03 23.96 -11.27
CA VAL A 33 28.25 23.70 -12.69
C VAL A 33 28.69 22.25 -12.78
N ALA A 34 27.76 21.35 -13.14
CA ALA A 34 28.10 19.97 -13.43
C ALA A 34 29.09 19.93 -14.60
N ALA A 35 30.19 19.19 -14.44
CA ALA A 35 31.21 18.96 -15.45
C ALA A 35 30.79 17.93 -16.53
N PHE A 36 29.74 17.14 -16.30
CA PHE A 36 29.04 16.40 -17.36
C PHE A 36 27.51 16.47 -17.24
N THR A 37 26.82 16.24 -18.36
CA THR A 37 25.35 16.17 -18.45
C THR A 37 24.94 14.84 -19.07
N ILE A 38 23.98 14.15 -18.46
CA ILE A 38 23.41 12.91 -19.00
C ILE A 38 22.45 13.29 -20.12
N THR A 39 22.71 12.81 -21.34
CA THR A 39 21.93 13.21 -22.53
C THR A 39 20.78 12.24 -22.79
N THR A 40 21.01 10.97 -22.47
CA THR A 40 19.99 9.93 -22.43
C THR A 40 20.25 9.15 -21.15
N GLY A 41 19.23 9.06 -20.30
CA GLY A 41 19.33 8.30 -19.07
C GLY A 41 19.79 6.87 -19.36
N PRO A 42 20.51 6.25 -18.43
CA PRO A 42 20.90 4.85 -18.55
C PRO A 42 19.67 3.98 -18.82
N SER A 43 19.66 3.34 -19.98
CA SER A 43 18.63 2.38 -20.37
C SER A 43 19.05 1.01 -19.84
N LEU A 44 18.34 0.52 -18.84
CA LEU A 44 18.59 -0.77 -18.20
C LEU A 44 17.70 -1.85 -18.80
N THR A 45 18.22 -3.07 -18.98
CA THR A 45 17.44 -4.24 -19.38
C THR A 45 17.90 -5.47 -18.60
N PRO A 46 17.04 -6.09 -17.76
CA PRO A 46 15.72 -5.58 -17.34
C PRO A 46 15.82 -4.24 -16.60
N GLY A 47 14.75 -3.43 -16.61
CA GLY A 47 14.77 -2.07 -16.07
C GLY A 47 14.17 -1.88 -14.68
N GLU A 48 13.36 -2.83 -14.20
CA GLU A 48 12.60 -2.69 -12.95
C GLU A 48 13.18 -3.54 -11.82
N GLN A 49 13.55 -4.79 -12.12
CA GLN A 49 13.99 -5.77 -11.14
C GLN A 49 14.73 -6.91 -11.84
N VAL A 50 15.61 -7.58 -11.10
CA VAL A 50 16.46 -8.65 -11.64
C VAL A 50 16.63 -9.79 -10.64
N VAL A 51 16.80 -11.01 -11.15
CA VAL A 51 17.10 -12.17 -10.31
C VAL A 51 18.60 -12.47 -10.30
N LEU A 52 19.09 -13.04 -9.19
CA LEU A 52 20.45 -13.56 -9.12
C LEU A 52 20.75 -14.53 -10.29
N GLY A 53 21.92 -14.39 -10.91
CA GLY A 53 22.35 -15.19 -12.04
C GLY A 53 21.82 -14.72 -13.40
N GLU A 54 21.00 -13.67 -13.43
CA GLU A 54 20.46 -13.13 -14.67
C GLU A 54 21.40 -12.11 -15.32
N ALA A 55 21.38 -12.04 -16.66
CA ALA A 55 22.07 -11.03 -17.42
C ALA A 55 21.37 -9.67 -17.34
N VAL A 56 22.15 -8.61 -17.19
CA VAL A 56 21.73 -7.21 -17.20
C VAL A 56 22.56 -6.47 -18.23
N THR A 57 21.89 -5.64 -19.03
CA THR A 57 22.56 -4.69 -19.91
C THR A 57 22.23 -3.25 -19.52
N ALA A 58 23.18 -2.34 -19.67
CA ALA A 58 23.00 -0.92 -19.46
C ALA A 58 23.62 -0.11 -20.61
N ASP A 59 22.83 0.80 -21.17
CA ASP A 59 23.26 1.74 -22.22
C ASP A 59 23.17 3.17 -21.71
N ILE A 60 24.27 3.92 -21.73
CA ILE A 60 24.31 5.31 -21.25
C ILE A 60 25.07 6.21 -22.22
N GLU A 61 24.58 7.44 -22.39
CA GLU A 61 25.25 8.50 -23.15
C GLU A 61 25.39 9.76 -22.29
N ILE A 62 26.64 10.15 -22.03
CA ILE A 62 26.98 11.37 -21.30
C ILE A 62 27.65 12.39 -22.23
N ILE A 63 27.29 13.66 -22.11
CA ILE A 63 28.07 14.79 -22.65
C ILE A 63 29.03 15.21 -21.54
N TYR A 64 30.32 15.23 -21.83
CA TYR A 64 31.34 15.59 -20.85
C TYR A 64 32.18 16.76 -21.37
N ASP A 65 32.74 17.54 -20.46
CA ASP A 65 33.79 18.54 -20.74
C ASP A 65 35.00 18.25 -19.85
N VAL A 66 36.16 18.01 -20.46
CA VAL A 66 37.42 17.76 -19.73
C VAL A 66 38.38 18.91 -19.94
N SER A 67 38.89 19.47 -18.84
CA SER A 67 39.75 20.66 -18.91
C SER A 67 41.23 20.32 -19.11
N SER A 68 41.62 19.06 -18.88
CA SER A 68 43.00 18.59 -19.00
C SER A 68 43.11 17.09 -19.28
N MET A 69 44.27 16.66 -19.80
CA MET A 69 44.60 15.24 -19.99
C MET A 69 44.76 14.46 -18.68
N ASN A 70 44.76 15.14 -17.53
CA ASN A 70 44.91 14.49 -16.23
C ASN A 70 43.56 14.05 -15.64
N GLU A 71 42.45 14.61 -16.12
CA GLU A 71 41.10 14.17 -15.73
C GLU A 71 40.79 12.80 -16.33
N PHE A 72 39.88 12.04 -15.73
CA PHE A 72 39.45 10.76 -16.28
C PHE A 72 38.05 10.41 -15.81
N ILE A 73 37.37 9.57 -16.57
CA ILE A 73 36.05 9.04 -16.21
C ILE A 73 36.23 7.59 -15.79
N THR A 74 35.72 7.24 -14.61
CA THR A 74 35.64 5.86 -14.14
C THR A 74 34.21 5.40 -14.13
N VAL A 75 33.99 4.21 -14.67
CA VAL A 75 32.70 3.51 -14.63
C VAL A 75 32.87 2.24 -13.80
N TYR A 76 31.92 1.96 -12.93
CA TYR A 76 31.88 0.84 -12.01
C TYR A 76 30.59 0.04 -12.17
N THR A 77 30.64 -1.26 -11.88
CA THR A 77 29.48 -2.14 -11.77
C THR A 77 29.70 -3.22 -10.70
N ASP A 78 28.63 -3.58 -10.00
CA ASP A 78 28.55 -4.77 -9.16
C ASP A 78 28.30 -6.05 -9.96
N LEU A 79 28.00 -5.97 -11.26
CA LEU A 79 27.74 -7.13 -12.08
C LEU A 79 28.99 -8.04 -12.19
N GLY A 80 28.75 -9.34 -12.07
CA GLY A 80 29.72 -10.39 -12.36
C GLY A 80 29.95 -10.52 -13.87
N SER A 81 31.15 -10.98 -14.25
CA SER A 81 31.52 -11.21 -15.66
C SER A 81 31.30 -10.00 -16.58
N ALA A 82 31.36 -8.78 -16.03
CA ALA A 82 31.05 -7.56 -16.75
C ALA A 82 31.94 -7.34 -17.98
N SER A 83 31.31 -6.92 -19.07
CA SER A 83 31.90 -6.55 -20.35
C SER A 83 31.40 -5.16 -20.74
N TRP A 84 32.35 -4.29 -21.07
CA TRP A 84 32.13 -2.91 -21.45
C TRP A 84 32.47 -2.72 -22.92
N ASP A 85 31.61 -2.01 -23.66
CA ASP A 85 31.93 -1.44 -24.96
C ASP A 85 31.70 0.08 -24.89
N ALA A 86 32.72 0.85 -25.24
CA ALA A 86 32.70 2.30 -25.06
C ALA A 86 33.18 3.02 -26.32
N VAL A 87 32.46 4.09 -26.67
CA VAL A 87 32.72 4.91 -27.86
C VAL A 87 32.72 6.38 -27.47
N ILE A 88 33.79 7.07 -27.82
CA ILE A 88 33.84 8.53 -27.75
C ILE A 88 33.31 9.10 -29.05
N ILE A 89 32.38 10.04 -28.97
CA ILE A 89 31.82 10.74 -30.12
C ILE A 89 32.22 12.20 -30.03
N ALA A 90 33.01 12.66 -31.00
CA ALA A 90 33.47 14.04 -31.07
C ALA A 90 33.13 14.65 -32.43
N ASP A 91 32.31 15.70 -32.43
CA ASP A 91 31.73 16.30 -33.64
C ASP A 91 31.19 15.24 -34.62
N ASP A 92 30.34 14.34 -34.12
CA ASP A 92 29.70 13.23 -34.84
C ASP A 92 30.66 12.18 -35.43
N ARG A 93 31.93 12.16 -35.01
CA ARG A 93 32.88 11.10 -35.34
C ARG A 93 33.08 10.15 -34.17
N GLU A 94 32.85 8.87 -34.43
CA GLU A 94 33.02 7.79 -33.44
C GLU A 94 34.47 7.33 -33.34
N MET A 95 34.95 7.18 -32.12
CA MET A 95 36.28 6.71 -31.75
C MET A 95 36.10 5.58 -30.73
N PRO A 96 36.04 4.32 -31.17
CA PRO A 96 35.85 3.18 -30.27
C PRO A 96 37.08 2.99 -29.38
N ILE A 97 36.85 2.83 -28.07
CA ILE A 97 37.89 2.52 -27.08
C ILE A 97 38.19 1.01 -27.07
N GLY A 98 37.27 0.21 -27.60
CA GLY A 98 37.33 -1.24 -27.66
C GLY A 98 36.77 -1.91 -26.41
N THR A 99 36.44 -3.20 -26.54
CA THR A 99 35.81 -3.98 -25.47
C THR A 99 36.77 -4.21 -24.31
N ARG A 100 36.29 -4.03 -23.07
CA ARG A 100 37.04 -4.30 -21.84
C ARG A 100 36.22 -5.18 -20.90
N SER A 101 36.88 -6.03 -20.12
CA SER A 101 36.23 -6.91 -19.14
C SER A 101 36.62 -6.57 -17.72
N GLY A 102 35.71 -6.77 -16.77
CA GLY A 102 35.93 -6.53 -15.33
C GLY A 102 34.99 -5.48 -14.76
N ARG A 103 35.05 -5.24 -13.45
CA ARG A 103 34.10 -4.33 -12.76
C ARG A 103 34.32 -2.84 -13.04
N TYR A 104 35.47 -2.48 -13.59
CA TYR A 104 35.85 -1.09 -13.80
C TYR A 104 36.21 -0.85 -15.26
N LEU A 105 35.70 0.25 -15.81
CA LEU A 105 36.16 0.86 -17.05
C LEU A 105 36.72 2.25 -16.72
N THR A 106 38.00 2.48 -16.99
CA THR A 106 38.60 3.82 -16.89
C THR A 106 38.86 4.37 -18.27
N VAL A 107 38.24 5.50 -18.61
CA VAL A 107 38.54 6.28 -19.82
C VAL A 107 39.43 7.44 -19.42
N THR A 108 40.67 7.40 -19.88
CA THR A 108 41.72 8.34 -19.46
C THR A 108 41.54 9.70 -20.13
N GLY A 109 42.05 10.75 -19.50
CA GLY A 109 42.05 12.10 -20.10
C GLY A 109 42.77 12.17 -21.43
N PHE A 110 43.74 11.29 -21.71
CA PHE A 110 44.35 11.20 -23.04
C PHE A 110 43.34 10.76 -24.13
N GLU A 111 42.42 9.86 -23.79
CA GLU A 111 41.35 9.42 -24.70
C GLU A 111 40.23 10.46 -24.77
N LEU A 112 39.88 11.09 -23.64
CA LEU A 112 38.77 12.06 -23.53
C LEU A 112 39.10 13.44 -24.11
N TYR A 113 40.35 13.87 -24.00
CA TYR A 113 40.78 15.23 -24.35
C TYR A 113 40.89 15.42 -25.86
N ASN A 114 39.87 16.03 -26.46
CA ASN A 114 39.83 16.37 -27.88
C ASN A 114 39.81 17.90 -28.08
N PRO A 115 40.99 18.56 -28.11
CA PRO A 115 41.06 20.00 -28.22
C PRO A 115 40.57 20.46 -29.60
N GLY A 116 39.50 21.25 -29.61
CA GLY A 116 38.90 21.81 -30.81
C GLY A 116 37.57 21.19 -31.22
N SER A 117 37.11 20.16 -30.52
CA SER A 117 35.73 19.68 -30.67
C SER A 117 34.74 20.56 -29.91
N SER A 118 33.57 20.74 -30.51
CA SER A 118 32.49 21.58 -29.95
C SER A 118 31.57 20.80 -29.02
N VAL A 119 31.45 19.49 -29.26
CA VAL A 119 30.67 18.55 -28.45
C VAL A 119 31.41 17.24 -28.36
N THR A 120 31.58 16.76 -27.13
CA THR A 120 32.17 15.46 -26.80
C THR A 120 31.17 14.64 -26.01
N LYS A 121 30.95 13.40 -26.45
CA LYS A 121 30.07 12.43 -25.79
C LYS A 121 30.81 11.14 -25.52
N LEU A 122 30.45 10.47 -24.43
CA LEU A 122 30.85 9.11 -24.14
C LEU A 122 29.58 8.24 -24.13
N ARG A 123 29.54 7.27 -25.04
CA ARG A 123 28.53 6.21 -25.03
C ARG A 123 29.16 4.96 -24.43
N VAL A 124 28.51 4.39 -23.42
CA VAL A 124 28.94 3.16 -22.75
C VAL A 124 27.81 2.14 -22.83
N HIS A 125 28.15 0.95 -23.30
CA HIS A 125 27.34 -0.24 -23.23
C HIS A 125 27.98 -1.21 -22.23
N LEU A 126 27.19 -1.69 -21.28
CA LEU A 126 27.58 -2.67 -20.27
C LEU A 126 26.71 -3.91 -20.44
N GLU A 127 27.32 -5.08 -20.36
CA GLU A 127 26.65 -6.36 -20.17
C GLU A 127 27.32 -7.09 -18.99
N GLY A 128 26.52 -7.69 -18.11
CA GLY A 128 27.03 -8.49 -17.01
C GLY A 128 25.96 -9.39 -16.40
N ILE A 129 26.32 -10.17 -15.39
CA ILE A 129 25.41 -11.09 -14.71
C ILE A 129 25.28 -10.67 -13.25
N VAL A 130 24.07 -10.64 -12.69
CA VAL A 130 23.87 -10.39 -11.25
C VAL A 130 24.51 -11.52 -10.44
N PRO A 131 25.55 -11.25 -9.64
CA PRO A 131 26.30 -12.33 -9.02
C PRO A 131 25.64 -12.85 -7.73
N GLU A 132 25.80 -14.14 -7.47
CA GLU A 132 25.20 -14.82 -6.31
C GLU A 132 25.65 -14.27 -4.94
N TYR A 133 26.81 -13.62 -4.85
CA TYR A 133 27.27 -13.04 -3.58
C TYR A 133 26.42 -11.84 -3.13
N LEU A 134 25.56 -11.31 -3.99
CA LEU A 134 24.56 -10.29 -3.66
C LEU A 134 23.28 -10.89 -3.05
N THR A 135 23.27 -12.20 -2.74
CA THR A 135 22.14 -12.80 -1.99
C THR A 135 21.91 -12.05 -0.68
N GLY A 136 20.66 -11.68 -0.40
CA GLY A 136 20.28 -10.89 0.77
C GLY A 136 20.55 -9.39 0.67
N THR A 137 21.08 -8.89 -0.46
CA THR A 137 21.07 -7.45 -0.76
C THR A 137 19.78 -7.09 -1.49
N SER A 138 19.23 -5.91 -1.21
CA SER A 138 17.99 -5.46 -1.83
C SER A 138 18.19 -4.91 -3.25
N GLN A 139 19.42 -4.52 -3.60
CA GLN A 139 19.76 -3.82 -4.84
C GLN A 139 21.15 -4.21 -5.34
N VAL A 140 21.39 -4.00 -6.65
CA VAL A 140 22.69 -4.08 -7.33
C VAL A 140 23.03 -2.74 -7.96
N ASP A 141 24.26 -2.24 -7.78
CA ASP A 141 24.78 -1.08 -8.51
C ASP A 141 25.11 -1.52 -9.95
N VAL A 142 24.20 -1.25 -10.89
CA VAL A 142 24.39 -1.68 -12.28
C VAL A 142 25.46 -0.84 -12.95
N ILE A 143 25.37 0.48 -12.81
CA ILE A 143 26.35 1.38 -13.40
C ILE A 143 26.53 2.62 -12.52
N THR A 144 27.78 2.87 -12.11
CA THR A 144 28.18 4.11 -11.46
C THR A 144 29.24 4.78 -12.31
N ILE A 145 29.04 6.03 -12.71
CA ILE A 145 30.00 6.83 -13.46
C ILE A 145 30.47 7.96 -12.58
N GLU A 146 31.79 8.12 -12.47
CA GLU A 146 32.42 9.23 -11.77
C GLU A 146 33.38 9.96 -12.71
N HIS A 147 33.30 11.28 -12.74
CA HIS A 147 34.29 12.12 -13.39
C HIS A 147 35.31 12.56 -12.35
N ILE A 148 36.57 12.18 -12.52
CA ILE A 148 37.66 12.45 -11.58
C ILE A 148 38.53 13.58 -12.11
N ALA A 149 38.81 14.55 -11.25
CA ALA A 149 39.66 15.68 -11.53
C ALA A 149 41.12 15.27 -11.81
N GLY A 150 41.90 16.18 -12.40
CA GLY A 150 43.31 15.97 -12.70
C GLY A 150 44.24 15.74 -11.50
N ASP A 151 43.75 15.91 -10.26
CA ASP A 151 44.47 15.53 -9.05
C ASP A 151 44.36 14.03 -8.71
N GLY A 152 43.50 13.29 -9.42
CA GLY A 152 43.27 11.87 -9.28
C GLY A 152 42.45 11.45 -8.05
N SER A 153 41.82 12.38 -7.35
CA SER A 153 41.08 12.11 -6.11
C SER A 153 39.77 12.85 -5.96
N THR A 154 39.60 14.01 -6.61
CA THR A 154 38.38 14.80 -6.52
C THR A 154 37.35 14.30 -7.53
N VAL A 155 36.22 13.77 -7.05
CA VAL A 155 35.05 13.49 -7.88
C VAL A 155 34.38 14.82 -8.24
N LEU A 156 34.39 15.17 -9.52
CA LEU A 156 33.75 16.36 -10.07
C LEU A 156 32.24 16.17 -10.22
N ASP A 157 31.83 14.97 -10.65
CA ASP A 157 30.44 14.56 -10.79
C ASP A 157 30.33 13.05 -10.64
N SER A 158 29.13 12.58 -10.25
CA SER A 158 28.79 11.17 -10.17
C SER A 158 27.35 10.93 -10.58
N VAL A 159 27.10 9.82 -11.28
CA VAL A 159 25.76 9.24 -11.50
C VAL A 159 25.82 7.77 -11.13
N SER A 160 24.80 7.28 -10.44
CA SER A 160 24.63 5.86 -10.17
C SER A 160 23.23 5.42 -10.51
N GLU A 161 23.12 4.21 -11.06
CA GLU A 161 21.86 3.51 -11.21
C GLU A 161 21.90 2.14 -10.54
N THR A 162 20.80 1.84 -9.89
CA THR A 162 20.59 0.60 -9.15
C THR A 162 19.37 -0.13 -9.69
N ILE A 163 19.37 -1.45 -9.57
CA ILE A 163 18.19 -2.28 -9.82
C ILE A 163 17.90 -3.12 -8.57
N PRO A 164 16.65 -3.19 -8.11
CA PRO A 164 16.21 -4.14 -7.10
C PRO A 164 16.52 -5.60 -7.46
N ILE A 165 17.06 -6.36 -6.50
CA ILE A 165 17.29 -7.79 -6.65
C ILE A 165 16.12 -8.55 -6.04
N ILE A 166 15.57 -9.51 -6.78
CA ILE A 166 14.67 -10.53 -6.24
C ILE A 166 15.49 -11.78 -5.94
N ASP A 167 15.53 -12.17 -4.67
CA ASP A 167 16.09 -13.43 -4.22
C ASP A 167 15.02 -14.38 -3.67
N LEU A 168 15.44 -15.58 -3.29
CA LEU A 168 14.53 -16.59 -2.76
C LEU A 168 13.87 -16.14 -1.45
N ALA A 169 14.59 -15.40 -0.59
CA ALA A 169 14.06 -14.95 0.68
C ALA A 169 12.95 -13.90 0.48
N ALA A 170 13.10 -13.01 -0.51
CA ALA A 170 12.08 -12.05 -0.90
C ALA A 170 10.81 -12.75 -1.42
N VAL A 171 10.97 -13.77 -2.27
CA VAL A 171 9.83 -14.58 -2.76
C VAL A 171 9.13 -15.33 -1.63
N ASP A 172 9.88 -15.90 -0.68
CA ASP A 172 9.32 -16.60 0.47
C ASP A 172 8.58 -15.65 1.42
N ALA A 173 9.11 -14.44 1.62
CA ALA A 173 8.45 -13.39 2.38
C ALA A 173 7.13 -12.95 1.71
N MET A 174 7.16 -12.64 0.42
CA MET A 174 5.97 -12.28 -0.36
C MET A 174 4.92 -13.39 -0.30
N ARG A 175 5.32 -14.66 -0.44
CA ARG A 175 4.39 -15.78 -0.31
C ARG A 175 3.70 -15.82 1.05
N THR A 176 4.46 -15.60 2.12
CA THR A 176 3.93 -15.59 3.49
C THR A 176 2.95 -14.44 3.68
N GLU A 177 3.25 -13.27 3.13
CA GLU A 177 2.37 -12.10 3.14
C GLU A 177 1.06 -12.38 2.39
N THR A 178 1.15 -12.84 1.13
CA THR A 178 -0.03 -13.22 0.32
C THR A 178 -0.86 -14.33 0.98
N GLU A 179 -0.24 -15.31 1.66
CA GLU A 179 -0.95 -16.33 2.44
C GLU A 179 -1.75 -15.72 3.61
N ASN A 180 -1.19 -14.74 4.32
CA ASN A 180 -1.89 -14.02 5.38
C ASN A 180 -3.03 -13.15 4.82
N ASP A 181 -2.82 -12.50 3.69
CA ASP A 181 -3.84 -11.67 3.03
C ASP A 181 -4.99 -12.51 2.49
N LEU A 182 -4.70 -13.68 1.91
CA LEU A 182 -5.71 -14.65 1.54
C LEU A 182 -6.52 -15.08 2.77
N ALA A 183 -5.87 -15.41 3.89
CA ALA A 183 -6.59 -15.80 5.11
C ALA A 183 -7.52 -14.68 5.63
N ARG A 184 -7.07 -13.43 5.56
CA ARG A 184 -7.88 -12.25 5.90
C ARG A 184 -9.06 -12.06 4.93
N PHE A 185 -8.84 -12.24 3.63
CA PHE A 185 -9.90 -12.17 2.62
C PHE A 185 -10.95 -13.28 2.82
N GLU A 186 -10.54 -14.48 3.20
CA GLU A 186 -11.45 -15.59 3.50
C GLU A 186 -12.30 -15.35 4.75
N GLU A 187 -11.77 -14.65 5.76
CA GLU A 187 -12.57 -14.21 6.90
C GLU A 187 -13.64 -13.18 6.47
N GLU A 188 -13.29 -12.22 5.61
CA GLU A 188 -14.26 -11.23 5.11
C GLU A 188 -15.34 -11.88 4.23
N ILE A 189 -14.98 -12.90 3.44
CA ILE A 189 -15.94 -13.76 2.73
C ILE A 189 -16.92 -14.39 3.72
N ASN A 190 -16.44 -14.95 4.82
CA ASN A 190 -17.29 -15.55 5.85
C ASN A 190 -18.21 -14.52 6.52
N VAL A 191 -17.70 -13.32 6.82
CA VAL A 191 -18.51 -12.19 7.34
C VAL A 191 -19.64 -11.84 6.36
N ALA A 192 -19.33 -11.68 5.08
CA ALA A 192 -20.31 -11.39 4.04
C ALA A 192 -21.36 -12.51 3.89
N TYR A 193 -20.92 -13.78 3.94
CA TYR A 193 -21.80 -14.94 3.88
C TYR A 193 -22.79 -14.97 5.04
N VAL A 194 -22.31 -14.76 6.28
CA VAL A 194 -23.16 -14.69 7.48
C VAL A 194 -24.13 -13.52 7.42
N ALA A 195 -23.75 -12.41 6.77
CA ALA A 195 -24.65 -11.28 6.48
C ALA A 195 -25.69 -11.59 5.37
N GLY A 196 -25.67 -12.80 4.80
CA GLY A 196 -26.60 -13.25 3.77
C GLY A 196 -26.28 -12.72 2.37
N MET A 197 -25.04 -12.30 2.13
CA MET A 197 -24.59 -11.86 0.81
C MET A 197 -24.16 -13.07 -0.05
N ASP A 198 -24.23 -12.92 -1.37
CA ASP A 198 -23.70 -13.92 -2.31
C ASP A 198 -22.19 -13.75 -2.42
N THR A 199 -21.45 -14.75 -1.93
CA THR A 199 -19.98 -14.76 -1.86
C THR A 199 -19.32 -15.58 -2.96
N SER A 200 -20.10 -16.18 -3.87
CA SER A 200 -19.59 -17.18 -4.82
C SER A 200 -18.47 -16.65 -5.73
N ALA A 201 -18.49 -15.37 -6.09
CA ALA A 201 -17.43 -14.74 -6.87
C ALA A 201 -16.12 -14.57 -6.07
N ALA A 202 -16.21 -14.09 -4.83
CA ALA A 202 -15.06 -13.91 -3.94
C ALA A 202 -14.43 -15.26 -3.55
N GLU A 203 -15.25 -16.30 -3.34
CA GLU A 203 -14.77 -17.68 -3.13
C GLU A 203 -14.01 -18.22 -4.34
N GLY A 204 -14.47 -17.91 -5.55
CA GLY A 204 -13.74 -18.24 -6.79
C GLY A 204 -12.36 -17.57 -6.84
N VAL A 205 -12.29 -16.28 -6.52
CA VAL A 205 -11.03 -15.54 -6.44
C VAL A 205 -10.09 -16.13 -5.38
N ALA A 206 -10.60 -16.45 -4.19
CA ALA A 206 -9.80 -17.06 -3.14
C ALA A 206 -9.22 -18.42 -3.57
N ALA A 207 -9.96 -19.19 -4.38
CA ALA A 207 -9.45 -20.43 -4.98
C ALA A 207 -8.35 -20.15 -6.02
N ASP A 208 -8.55 -19.18 -6.92
CA ASP A 208 -7.55 -18.81 -7.94
C ASP A 208 -6.25 -18.30 -7.30
N VAL A 209 -6.34 -17.47 -6.26
CA VAL A 209 -5.20 -16.97 -5.48
C VAL A 209 -4.46 -18.12 -4.79
N ARG A 210 -5.19 -19.07 -4.21
CA ARG A 210 -4.59 -20.27 -3.60
C ARG A 210 -3.81 -21.09 -4.63
N ASP A 211 -4.36 -21.27 -5.83
CA ASP A 211 -3.68 -21.96 -6.93
C ASP A 211 -2.40 -21.21 -7.38
N LEU A 212 -2.42 -19.88 -7.42
CA LEU A 212 -1.23 -19.05 -7.70
C LEU A 212 -0.15 -19.23 -6.62
N ILE A 213 -0.53 -19.18 -5.35
CA ILE A 213 0.39 -19.40 -4.21
C ILE A 213 1.02 -20.78 -4.29
N ASP A 214 0.21 -21.83 -4.49
CA ASP A 214 0.71 -23.20 -4.58
C ASP A 214 1.55 -23.45 -5.84
N GLY A 215 1.15 -22.86 -6.97
CA GLY A 215 1.91 -22.88 -8.23
C GLY A 215 3.29 -22.23 -8.08
N SER A 216 3.37 -21.09 -7.37
CA SER A 216 4.62 -20.33 -7.16
C SER A 216 5.74 -21.17 -6.53
N ARG A 217 5.38 -22.19 -5.72
CA ARG A 217 6.34 -23.06 -5.02
C ARG A 217 7.14 -23.97 -5.96
N GLN A 218 6.65 -24.17 -7.19
CA GLN A 218 7.25 -25.04 -8.19
C GLN A 218 7.92 -24.25 -9.33
N MET A 219 7.84 -22.93 -9.30
CA MET A 219 8.38 -22.03 -10.31
C MET A 219 9.81 -21.59 -9.97
N ASP A 220 10.55 -21.10 -10.97
CA ASP A 220 11.76 -20.33 -10.70
C ASP A 220 11.42 -18.97 -10.06
N ILE A 221 12.43 -18.33 -9.45
CA ILE A 221 12.26 -17.11 -8.63
C ILE A 221 11.49 -16.00 -9.37
N ARG A 222 11.78 -15.78 -10.66
CA ARG A 222 11.11 -14.73 -11.44
C ARG A 222 9.63 -15.05 -11.63
N ASN A 223 9.33 -16.27 -12.07
CA ASN A 223 7.96 -16.67 -12.33
C ASN A 223 7.15 -16.78 -11.03
N ALA A 224 7.77 -17.24 -9.94
CA ALA A 224 7.16 -17.24 -8.61
C ALA A 224 6.82 -15.82 -8.14
N TYR A 225 7.75 -14.88 -8.27
CA TYR A 225 7.51 -13.47 -7.93
C TYR A 225 6.37 -12.88 -8.76
N ALA A 226 6.35 -13.11 -10.07
CA ALA A 226 5.29 -12.61 -10.94
C ALA A 226 3.91 -13.18 -10.55
N ALA A 227 3.82 -14.48 -10.28
CA ALA A 227 2.58 -15.12 -9.85
C ALA A 227 2.09 -14.61 -8.49
N LEU A 228 3.00 -14.37 -7.54
CA LEU A 228 2.65 -13.82 -6.22
C LEU A 228 2.24 -12.35 -6.30
N SER A 229 2.89 -11.55 -7.14
CA SER A 229 2.49 -10.16 -7.38
C SER A 229 1.12 -10.07 -8.08
N GLU A 230 0.79 -11.02 -8.96
CA GLU A 230 -0.55 -11.15 -9.54
C GLU A 230 -1.58 -11.51 -8.47
N ALA A 231 -1.27 -12.51 -7.63
CA ALA A 231 -2.14 -12.92 -6.52
C ALA A 231 -2.43 -11.76 -5.54
N ASP A 232 -1.40 -11.02 -5.16
CA ASP A 232 -1.48 -9.83 -4.31
C ASP A 232 -2.37 -8.74 -4.94
N SER A 233 -2.14 -8.39 -6.21
CA SER A 233 -2.96 -7.40 -6.92
C SER A 233 -4.44 -7.81 -7.05
N VAL A 234 -4.70 -9.11 -7.21
CA VAL A 234 -6.07 -9.64 -7.28
C VAL A 234 -6.73 -9.57 -5.89
N LEU A 235 -6.03 -9.96 -4.83
CA LEU A 235 -6.51 -9.85 -3.46
C LEU A 235 -6.84 -8.41 -3.10
N ASP A 236 -5.96 -7.45 -3.35
CA ASP A 236 -6.18 -6.03 -3.02
C ASP A 236 -7.45 -5.47 -3.67
N ALA A 237 -7.63 -5.75 -4.97
CA ALA A 237 -8.78 -5.28 -5.72
C ALA A 237 -10.10 -5.89 -5.21
N GLU A 238 -10.11 -7.21 -4.98
CA GLU A 238 -11.31 -7.94 -4.58
C GLU A 238 -11.64 -7.77 -3.10
N PHE A 239 -10.63 -7.65 -2.23
CA PHE A 239 -10.81 -7.31 -0.82
C PHE A 239 -11.48 -5.95 -0.68
N SER A 240 -11.00 -4.94 -1.41
CA SER A 240 -11.61 -3.60 -1.44
C SER A 240 -13.05 -3.64 -1.97
N ALA A 241 -13.31 -4.41 -3.02
CA ALA A 241 -14.66 -4.54 -3.60
C ALA A 241 -15.64 -5.24 -2.64
N LEU A 242 -15.21 -6.33 -1.99
CA LEU A 242 -16.02 -7.07 -1.03
C LEU A 242 -16.33 -6.21 0.21
N THR A 243 -15.33 -5.57 0.80
CA THR A 243 -15.48 -4.69 1.97
C THR A 243 -16.46 -3.55 1.68
N ASN A 244 -16.36 -2.94 0.50
CA ASN A 244 -17.31 -1.93 0.05
C ASN A 244 -18.74 -2.48 -0.09
N SER A 245 -18.88 -3.69 -0.65
CA SER A 245 -20.18 -4.36 -0.78
C SER A 245 -20.81 -4.66 0.59
N VAL A 246 -20.03 -5.17 1.54
CA VAL A 246 -20.44 -5.47 2.91
C VAL A 246 -20.89 -4.21 3.62
N THR A 247 -20.08 -3.16 3.54
CA THR A 247 -20.40 -1.84 4.09
C THR A 247 -21.72 -1.31 3.52
N GLN A 248 -21.91 -1.33 2.20
CA GLN A 248 -23.17 -0.89 1.58
C GLN A 248 -24.37 -1.76 1.98
N ASN A 249 -24.18 -3.07 2.19
CA ASN A 249 -25.22 -3.94 2.71
C ASN A 249 -25.66 -3.49 4.12
N HIS A 250 -24.72 -3.18 5.00
CA HIS A 250 -25.02 -2.65 6.34
C HIS A 250 -25.79 -1.32 6.29
N PHE A 251 -25.39 -0.37 5.43
CA PHE A 251 -26.15 0.86 5.20
C PHE A 251 -27.59 0.58 4.78
N GLN A 252 -27.79 -0.31 3.82
CA GLN A 252 -29.12 -0.66 3.32
C GLN A 252 -29.97 -1.37 4.39
N ASN A 253 -29.38 -2.26 5.17
CA ASN A 253 -30.06 -2.93 6.28
C ASN A 253 -30.51 -1.91 7.33
N ALA A 254 -29.62 -1.01 7.76
CA ALA A 254 -29.94 0.04 8.72
C ALA A 254 -31.06 0.96 8.20
N ARG A 255 -30.95 1.45 6.95
CA ARG A 255 -31.96 2.30 6.31
C ARG A 255 -33.33 1.60 6.24
N ARG A 256 -33.36 0.33 5.84
CA ARG A 256 -34.60 -0.47 5.79
C ARG A 256 -35.23 -0.62 7.17
N MET A 257 -34.42 -0.92 8.20
CA MET A 257 -34.92 -1.09 9.56
C MET A 257 -35.47 0.23 10.14
N ILE A 258 -34.75 1.35 9.98
CA ILE A 258 -35.21 2.67 10.39
C ILE A 258 -36.54 3.03 9.71
N ALA A 259 -36.64 2.82 8.39
CA ALA A 259 -37.84 3.13 7.62
C ALA A 259 -39.06 2.28 8.00
N ALA A 260 -38.85 1.09 8.60
CA ALA A 260 -39.93 0.22 9.06
C ALA A 260 -40.57 0.68 10.39
N ILE A 261 -39.90 1.53 11.17
CA ILE A 261 -40.36 1.93 12.51
C ILE A 261 -41.65 2.74 12.45
N GLU A 262 -41.75 3.76 11.59
CA GLU A 262 -42.95 4.61 11.51
C GLU A 262 -44.21 3.82 11.06
N PRO A 263 -44.16 2.99 10.00
CA PRO A 263 -45.28 2.10 9.66
C PRO A 263 -45.70 1.18 10.81
N ALA A 264 -44.74 0.63 11.57
CA ALA A 264 -45.04 -0.24 12.70
C ALA A 264 -45.70 0.53 13.86
N ILE A 265 -45.28 1.76 14.16
CA ILE A 265 -45.95 2.63 15.13
C ILE A 265 -47.39 2.92 14.69
N ALA A 266 -47.61 3.18 13.40
CA ALA A 266 -48.95 3.41 12.87
C ALA A 266 -49.84 2.16 13.03
N GLU A 267 -49.32 0.98 12.73
CA GLU A 267 -50.02 -0.29 12.93
C GLU A 267 -50.39 -0.52 14.41
N TYR A 268 -49.46 -0.26 15.33
CA TYR A 268 -49.74 -0.33 16.78
C TYR A 268 -50.89 0.59 17.19
N ARG A 269 -50.89 1.84 16.71
CA ARG A 269 -51.96 2.81 17.00
C ARG A 269 -53.31 2.36 16.41
N ASP A 270 -53.32 1.91 15.15
CA ASP A 270 -54.52 1.46 14.46
C ASP A 270 -55.13 0.20 15.10
N ALA A 271 -54.29 -0.66 15.68
CA ALA A 271 -54.69 -1.83 16.45
C ALA A 271 -55.24 -1.49 17.85
N GLY A 272 -55.29 -0.20 18.23
CA GLY A 272 -55.82 0.26 19.51
C GLY A 272 -54.78 0.44 20.61
N GLY A 273 -53.50 0.47 20.27
CA GLY A 273 -52.42 0.81 21.20
C GLY A 273 -52.54 2.25 21.72
N VAL A 274 -52.34 2.44 23.03
CA VAL A 274 -52.53 3.74 23.71
C VAL A 274 -51.31 4.25 24.49
N ASP A 275 -50.22 3.49 24.54
CA ASP A 275 -49.00 3.89 25.25
C ASP A 275 -48.16 4.89 24.44
N GLU A 276 -48.55 6.16 24.52
CA GLU A 276 -47.81 7.26 23.87
C GLU A 276 -46.42 7.51 24.49
N GLN A 277 -46.21 7.15 25.76
CA GLN A 277 -44.88 7.29 26.38
C GLN A 277 -43.91 6.26 25.80
N GLY A 278 -44.36 5.01 25.63
CA GLY A 278 -43.60 3.99 24.93
C GLY A 278 -43.27 4.36 23.48
N ILE A 279 -44.21 4.99 22.75
CA ILE A 279 -43.94 5.49 21.39
C ILE A 279 -42.80 6.53 21.39
N LEU A 280 -42.74 7.43 22.37
CA LEU A 280 -41.63 8.38 22.48
C LEU A 280 -40.28 7.69 22.70
N VAL A 281 -40.25 6.57 23.42
CA VAL A 281 -39.04 5.75 23.59
C VAL A 281 -38.63 5.12 22.25
N VAL A 282 -39.57 4.55 21.50
CA VAL A 282 -39.30 4.00 20.15
C VAL A 282 -38.76 5.07 19.21
N LEU A 283 -39.37 6.25 19.20
CA LEU A 283 -38.89 7.39 18.40
C LEU A 283 -37.49 7.85 18.83
N SER A 284 -37.18 7.85 20.12
CA SER A 284 -35.83 8.16 20.59
C SER A 284 -34.80 7.13 20.12
N TYR A 285 -35.12 5.83 20.08
CA TYR A 285 -34.24 4.83 19.49
C TYR A 285 -34.02 5.06 18.00
N ARG A 286 -35.09 5.38 17.26
CA ARG A 286 -35.02 5.73 15.85
C ARG A 286 -34.12 6.94 15.60
N ASP A 287 -34.31 8.05 16.32
CA ASP A 287 -33.51 9.27 16.15
C ASP A 287 -32.01 9.00 16.38
N ASN A 288 -31.70 8.17 17.38
CA ASN A 288 -30.32 7.73 17.63
C ASN A 288 -29.78 6.87 16.47
N ALA A 289 -30.60 5.98 15.90
CA ALA A 289 -30.22 5.16 14.75
C ALA A 289 -29.94 6.04 13.51
N GLU A 290 -30.77 7.05 13.25
CA GLU A 290 -30.59 8.01 12.17
C GLU A 290 -29.29 8.80 12.34
N MET A 291 -29.00 9.29 13.56
CA MET A 291 -27.74 9.97 13.86
C MET A 291 -26.53 9.07 13.61
N LEU A 292 -26.57 7.80 14.04
CA LEU A 292 -25.48 6.84 13.79
C LEU A 292 -25.29 6.59 12.29
N LEU A 293 -26.38 6.52 11.52
CA LEU A 293 -26.30 6.37 10.07
C LEU A 293 -25.68 7.60 9.39
N VAL A 294 -25.96 8.80 9.88
CA VAL A 294 -25.28 10.03 9.41
C VAL A 294 -23.78 9.98 9.70
N LEU A 295 -23.38 9.56 10.91
CA LEU A 295 -21.96 9.37 11.23
C LEU A 295 -21.31 8.30 10.35
N ALA A 296 -22.02 7.22 10.05
CA ALA A 296 -21.56 6.21 9.11
C ALA A 296 -21.30 6.81 7.71
N ASP A 297 -22.26 7.59 7.18
CA ASP A 297 -22.13 8.26 5.88
C ASP A 297 -20.94 9.24 5.89
N GLU A 298 -20.73 9.99 6.98
CA GLU A 298 -19.57 10.88 7.14
C GLU A 298 -18.24 10.12 7.11
N LYS A 299 -18.15 8.99 7.83
CA LYS A 299 -16.96 8.14 7.84
C LYS A 299 -16.66 7.56 6.46
N ASN A 300 -17.70 7.07 5.78
CA ASN A 300 -17.59 6.56 4.42
C ASN A 300 -17.06 7.62 3.45
N ILE A 301 -17.58 8.86 3.52
CA ILE A 301 -17.10 9.98 2.69
C ILE A 301 -15.64 10.33 3.00
N SER A 302 -15.19 10.16 4.24
CA SER A 302 -13.81 10.41 4.66
C SER A 302 -12.82 9.29 4.32
N GLY A 303 -13.28 8.15 3.78
CA GLY A 303 -12.46 6.98 3.50
C GLY A 303 -12.14 6.11 4.73
N ASP A 304 -12.83 6.32 5.86
CA ASP A 304 -12.74 5.50 7.06
C ASP A 304 -13.79 4.38 6.97
N GLU A 305 -13.49 3.34 6.19
CA GLU A 305 -14.42 2.23 5.88
C GLU A 305 -14.80 1.43 7.14
N GLU A 306 -13.83 1.12 8.01
CA GLU A 306 -14.07 0.42 9.28
C GLU A 306 -15.01 1.23 10.19
N GLY A 307 -14.76 2.54 10.33
CA GLY A 307 -15.63 3.43 11.08
C GLY A 307 -17.04 3.51 10.48
N ALA A 308 -17.15 3.55 9.14
CA ALA A 308 -18.43 3.57 8.44
C ALA A 308 -19.24 2.30 8.70
N GLN A 309 -18.61 1.13 8.57
CA GLN A 309 -19.23 -0.16 8.84
C GLN A 309 -19.72 -0.24 10.29
N GLN A 310 -18.86 0.13 11.25
CA GLN A 310 -19.19 0.07 12.67
C GLN A 310 -20.40 0.96 13.01
N TYR A 311 -20.46 2.19 12.51
CA TYR A 311 -21.60 3.07 12.74
C TYR A 311 -22.87 2.58 12.03
N ALA A 312 -22.77 1.99 10.84
CA ALA A 312 -23.92 1.42 10.13
C ALA A 312 -24.51 0.21 10.87
N VAL A 313 -23.66 -0.69 11.41
CA VAL A 313 -24.08 -1.81 12.26
C VAL A 313 -24.75 -1.30 13.54
N ASN A 314 -24.16 -0.29 14.19
CA ASN A 314 -24.76 0.32 15.38
C ASN A 314 -26.12 0.98 15.09
N ALA A 315 -26.25 1.64 13.93
CA ALA A 315 -27.53 2.21 13.48
C ALA A 315 -28.58 1.12 13.31
N TYR A 316 -28.24 0.00 12.65
CA TYR A 316 -29.12 -1.16 12.51
C TYR A 316 -29.55 -1.71 13.87
N ASN A 317 -28.61 -1.99 14.77
CA ASN A 317 -28.88 -2.52 16.10
C ASN A 317 -29.78 -1.58 16.92
N LYS A 318 -29.58 -0.26 16.80
CA LYS A 318 -30.42 0.73 17.51
C LYS A 318 -31.84 0.77 16.95
N ALA A 319 -32.00 0.63 15.63
CA ALA A 319 -33.31 0.54 14.98
C ALA A 319 -34.02 -0.79 15.33
N ASP A 320 -33.28 -1.90 15.40
CA ASP A 320 -33.83 -3.20 15.82
C ASP A 320 -34.29 -3.18 17.29
N ASN A 321 -33.55 -2.52 18.18
CA ASN A 321 -34.00 -2.28 19.56
C ASN A 321 -35.32 -1.50 19.62
N ALA A 322 -35.52 -0.52 18.72
CA ALA A 322 -36.78 0.23 18.62
C ALA A 322 -37.95 -0.71 18.26
N MET A 323 -37.74 -1.58 17.26
CA MET A 323 -38.74 -2.55 16.81
C MET A 323 -39.02 -3.63 17.87
N THR A 324 -38.00 -4.11 18.57
CA THR A 324 -38.13 -5.05 19.69
C THR A 324 -38.93 -4.44 20.83
N TYR A 325 -38.65 -3.18 21.20
CA TYR A 325 -39.41 -2.47 22.23
C TYR A 325 -40.88 -2.31 21.83
N LEU A 326 -41.14 -1.90 20.58
CA LEU A 326 -42.49 -1.76 20.05
C LEU A 326 -43.24 -3.11 20.02
N ALA A 327 -42.58 -4.20 19.66
CA ALA A 327 -43.15 -5.55 19.71
C ALA A 327 -43.55 -5.95 21.13
N GLY A 328 -42.72 -5.60 22.13
CA GLY A 328 -43.05 -5.75 23.55
C GLY A 328 -44.32 -4.98 23.93
N MET A 329 -44.43 -3.70 23.52
CA MET A 329 -45.63 -2.89 23.75
C MET A 329 -46.89 -3.51 23.15
N CYS A 330 -46.79 -4.04 21.92
CA CYS A 330 -47.90 -4.76 21.29
C CYS A 330 -48.31 -6.00 22.09
N SER A 331 -47.34 -6.81 22.52
CA SER A 331 -47.60 -8.01 23.33
C SER A 331 -48.31 -7.66 24.64
N ASP A 332 -47.86 -6.62 25.34
CA ASP A 332 -48.47 -6.17 26.60
C ASP A 332 -49.90 -5.64 26.41
N ALA A 333 -50.17 -5.06 25.24
CA ALA A 333 -51.51 -4.62 24.84
C ALA A 333 -52.40 -5.76 24.30
N GLY A 334 -51.90 -6.99 24.20
CA GLY A 334 -52.61 -8.12 23.59
C GLY A 334 -52.77 -8.00 22.07
N LEU A 335 -51.87 -7.27 21.41
CA LEU A 335 -51.83 -7.01 19.98
C LEU A 335 -50.68 -7.79 19.32
N THR A 336 -50.73 -7.94 18.00
CA THR A 336 -49.67 -8.57 17.20
C THR A 336 -49.20 -7.60 16.13
N ILE A 337 -47.89 -7.39 15.99
CA ILE A 337 -47.30 -6.68 14.85
C ILE A 337 -47.23 -7.63 13.65
N GLY A 338 -47.79 -7.23 12.51
CA GLY A 338 -47.64 -7.95 11.27
C GLY A 338 -46.20 -7.90 10.74
N GLY A 339 -45.57 -9.06 10.60
CA GLY A 339 -44.36 -9.21 9.77
C GLY A 339 -43.01 -8.84 10.41
N TYR A 340 -42.96 -8.46 11.68
CA TYR A 340 -41.68 -8.32 12.40
C TYR A 340 -41.35 -9.62 13.16
N THR A 341 -40.14 -10.14 12.93
CA THR A 341 -39.54 -11.20 13.75
C THR A 341 -38.23 -10.64 14.28
N ALA A 342 -38.09 -10.53 15.60
CA ALA A 342 -36.88 -9.99 16.23
C ALA A 342 -35.64 -10.78 15.79
N GLY A 343 -34.57 -10.08 15.40
CA GLY A 343 -33.33 -10.70 14.93
C GLY A 343 -33.40 -11.42 13.58
N ALA A 344 -34.48 -11.25 12.81
CA ALA A 344 -34.50 -11.73 11.43
C ALA A 344 -33.57 -10.86 10.57
N VAL A 345 -32.34 -11.34 10.37
CA VAL A 345 -31.49 -10.87 9.26
C VAL A 345 -32.31 -11.11 7.99
N VAL A 346 -32.72 -10.03 7.34
CA VAL A 346 -33.48 -10.11 6.09
C VAL A 346 -32.53 -10.68 5.05
N THR A 347 -32.57 -11.99 4.84
CA THR A 347 -31.93 -12.62 3.68
C THR A 347 -32.47 -11.91 2.44
N PRO A 348 -31.61 -11.26 1.63
CA PRO A 348 -32.06 -10.61 0.42
C PRO A 348 -32.80 -11.63 -0.44
N SER A 349 -33.98 -11.23 -0.93
CA SER A 349 -34.79 -12.04 -1.82
C SER A 349 -33.94 -12.44 -3.03
N SER A 350 -33.52 -13.71 -3.07
CA SER A 350 -32.79 -14.31 -4.18
C SER A 350 -33.55 -14.05 -5.48
N SER A 351 -32.97 -13.26 -6.38
CA SER A 351 -33.42 -13.20 -7.76
C SER A 351 -33.12 -14.54 -8.45
N PRO A 352 -33.94 -14.98 -9.42
CA PRO A 352 -33.89 -16.35 -9.91
C PRO A 352 -32.56 -16.67 -10.60
N THR A 353 -31.95 -17.74 -10.11
CA THR A 353 -30.73 -18.39 -10.58
C THR A 353 -30.81 -18.73 -12.08
N SER A 354 -29.83 -18.28 -12.85
CA SER A 354 -29.45 -18.94 -14.11
C SER A 354 -28.32 -19.91 -13.79
N SER A 355 -28.60 -21.20 -13.84
CA SER A 355 -27.60 -22.27 -13.74
C SER A 355 -26.52 -22.13 -14.82
N PRO A 356 -25.30 -22.58 -14.50
CA PRO A 356 -24.72 -23.62 -15.31
C PRO A 356 -24.31 -24.85 -14.47
N THR A 357 -24.47 -26.00 -15.11
CA THR A 357 -24.25 -27.37 -14.63
C THR A 357 -22.84 -27.59 -14.06
N PRO A 358 -22.67 -28.37 -12.97
CA PRO A 358 -21.36 -28.75 -12.47
C PRO A 358 -20.75 -29.89 -13.32
N VAL A 359 -19.47 -29.74 -13.68
CA VAL A 359 -18.64 -30.84 -14.17
C VAL A 359 -18.07 -31.57 -12.96
N GLN A 360 -18.55 -32.79 -12.72
CA GLN A 360 -17.90 -33.74 -11.81
C GLN A 360 -16.55 -34.13 -12.40
N THR A 361 -15.47 -33.93 -11.64
CA THR A 361 -14.30 -34.81 -11.71
C THR A 361 -14.02 -35.36 -10.33
N VAL A 362 -14.24 -36.66 -10.21
CA VAL A 362 -13.96 -37.52 -9.07
C VAL A 362 -12.46 -37.74 -8.97
N LEU A 363 -11.84 -37.41 -7.83
CA LEU A 363 -10.72 -38.18 -7.29
C LEU A 363 -10.89 -38.29 -5.77
N GLY A 364 -11.14 -39.53 -5.33
CA GLY A 364 -11.33 -39.87 -3.94
C GLY A 364 -10.02 -39.86 -3.16
N PHE A 365 -10.03 -39.20 -2.02
CA PHE A 365 -9.10 -39.44 -0.93
C PHE A 365 -9.90 -39.97 0.26
N ASP A 366 -9.57 -41.19 0.64
CA ASP A 366 -10.20 -41.99 1.69
C ASP A 366 -9.48 -41.65 3.01
N PHE A 367 -10.19 -41.06 3.97
CA PHE A 367 -9.69 -40.86 5.35
C PHE A 367 -10.59 -41.63 6.33
N PRO A 368 -10.00 -42.32 7.32
CA PRO A 368 -10.72 -43.25 8.16
C PRO A 368 -11.54 -42.55 9.25
N ASP A 369 -12.60 -43.26 9.62
CA ASP A 369 -13.72 -42.87 10.45
C ASP A 369 -13.43 -42.86 11.96
N SER A 370 -14.22 -42.05 12.66
CA SER A 370 -14.59 -42.07 14.09
C SER A 370 -13.60 -41.57 15.15
N GLN A 371 -14.02 -40.54 15.90
CA GLN A 371 -14.58 -40.70 17.25
C GLN A 371 -15.49 -39.49 17.58
N GLN A 372 -16.71 -39.81 18.02
CA GLN A 372 -17.71 -38.88 18.54
C GLN A 372 -17.20 -38.10 19.76
N ILE A 373 -17.44 -36.79 19.79
CA ILE A 373 -17.56 -36.03 21.03
C ILE A 373 -18.84 -35.21 20.95
N GLU A 374 -19.86 -35.64 21.69
CA GLU A 374 -21.03 -34.84 22.02
C GLU A 374 -20.61 -33.74 23.01
N GLY A 375 -20.98 -32.49 22.71
CA GLY A 375 -20.76 -31.35 23.59
C GLY A 375 -20.89 -30.04 22.85
N ILE A 376 -22.11 -29.65 22.48
CA ILE A 376 -22.38 -28.29 22.01
C ILE A 376 -22.33 -27.38 23.24
N GLN A 377 -21.20 -26.73 23.45
CA GLN A 377 -21.14 -25.52 24.26
C GLN A 377 -21.52 -24.34 23.36
N GLU A 378 -22.47 -23.54 23.84
CA GLU A 378 -22.75 -22.18 23.38
C GLU A 378 -21.46 -21.45 23.03
N ILE A 379 -21.37 -20.96 21.80
CA ILE A 379 -20.35 -20.00 21.40
C ILE A 379 -20.72 -18.69 22.10
N ASP A 380 -19.93 -18.35 23.11
CA ASP A 380 -20.07 -17.14 23.90
C ASP A 380 -19.74 -15.91 23.05
N ILE A 381 -20.77 -15.14 22.72
CA ILE A 381 -20.71 -13.92 21.91
C ILE A 381 -19.87 -12.82 22.61
N GLU A 382 -19.62 -12.93 23.92
CA GLU A 382 -18.70 -12.02 24.63
C GLU A 382 -17.23 -12.20 24.22
N GLY A 383 -16.85 -13.38 23.69
CA GLY A 383 -15.47 -13.65 23.22
C GLY A 383 -15.10 -12.89 21.93
N ILE A 384 -16.08 -12.64 21.06
CA ILE A 384 -15.87 -11.93 19.78
C ILE A 384 -15.61 -10.44 20.04
N PHE A 385 -16.30 -9.82 21.00
CA PHE A 385 -16.04 -8.43 21.39
C PHE A 385 -14.67 -8.24 22.05
N GLY A 386 -14.16 -9.25 22.78
CA GLY A 386 -12.82 -9.21 23.37
C GLY A 386 -11.69 -9.16 22.34
N PHE A 387 -11.86 -9.82 21.19
CA PHE A 387 -10.85 -9.83 20.12
C PHE A 387 -10.72 -8.46 19.44
N PHE A 388 -11.84 -7.79 19.15
CA PHE A 388 -11.83 -6.43 18.62
C PHE A 388 -11.29 -5.40 19.62
N GLN A 389 -11.53 -5.57 20.92
CA GLN A 389 -10.98 -4.67 21.95
C GLN A 389 -9.45 -4.73 22.03
N VAL A 390 -8.83 -5.91 21.84
CA VAL A 390 -7.37 -6.09 21.84
C VAL A 390 -6.71 -5.42 20.62
N ILE A 391 -7.40 -5.42 19.47
CA ILE A 391 -6.96 -4.71 18.26
C ILE A 391 -7.11 -3.19 18.44
N ILE A 392 -8.21 -2.73 19.04
CA ILE A 392 -8.47 -1.31 19.36
C ILE A 392 -7.44 -0.77 20.37
N ASP A 393 -7.11 -1.51 21.43
CA ASP A 393 -6.10 -1.09 22.41
C ASP A 393 -4.68 -1.09 21.81
N GLY A 394 -4.39 -1.98 20.86
CA GLY A 394 -3.16 -1.96 20.07
C GLY A 394 -3.04 -0.74 19.15
N CYS A 395 -4.13 -0.36 18.48
CA CYS A 395 -4.18 0.80 17.59
C CYS A 395 -4.13 2.15 18.32
N MET A 396 -4.75 2.27 19.51
CA MET A 396 -4.63 3.48 20.32
C MET A 396 -3.20 3.70 20.84
N GLY A 397 -2.48 2.64 21.20
CA GLY A 397 -1.06 2.72 21.55
C GLY A 397 -0.16 3.19 20.40
N PHE A 398 -0.51 2.86 19.15
CA PHE A 398 0.21 3.33 17.96
C PHE A 398 -0.05 4.82 17.66
N VAL A 399 -1.28 5.29 17.86
CA VAL A 399 -1.61 6.72 17.72
C VAL A 399 -0.90 7.58 18.78
N ASP A 400 -0.85 7.12 20.02
CA ASP A 400 -0.09 7.79 21.10
C ASP A 400 1.42 7.79 20.83
N PHE A 401 1.95 6.73 20.20
CA PHE A 401 3.35 6.68 19.75
C PHE A 401 3.63 7.72 18.66
N ILE A 402 2.77 7.82 17.64
CA ILE A 402 2.91 8.80 16.55
C ILE A 402 2.82 10.24 17.09
N GLN A 403 1.92 10.52 18.04
CA GLN A 403 1.82 11.83 18.67
C GLN A 403 3.05 12.20 19.50
N ASN A 404 3.58 11.27 20.30
CA ASN A 404 4.80 11.50 21.07
C ASN A 404 6.04 11.70 20.18
N VAL A 405 6.11 11.00 19.04
CA VAL A 405 7.15 11.19 18.03
C VAL A 405 7.02 12.57 17.37
N ALA A 406 5.81 13.00 17.02
CA ALA A 406 5.57 14.31 16.44
C ALA A 406 5.91 15.47 17.40
N GLU A 407 5.61 15.33 18.70
CA GLU A 407 5.99 16.31 19.73
C GLU A 407 7.51 16.38 19.92
N ALA A 408 8.20 15.23 19.93
CA ALA A 408 9.66 15.17 20.01
C ALA A 408 10.37 15.85 18.82
N PHE A 409 9.78 15.83 17.63
CA PHE A 409 10.32 16.56 16.47
C PHE A 409 9.99 18.05 16.47
N SER A 410 8.91 18.47 17.14
CA SER A 410 8.56 19.89 17.27
C SER A 410 9.51 20.68 18.18
N ASP A 411 10.12 20.00 19.16
CA ASP A 411 11.02 20.61 20.16
C ASP A 411 12.48 20.78 19.68
N ILE A 412 12.85 20.16 18.55
CA ILE A 412 14.19 20.31 17.93
C ILE A 412 14.27 21.57 17.04
N GLY A 413 13.14 22.25 16.82
CA GLY A 413 13.01 23.40 15.90
C GLY A 413 12.96 24.81 16.52
N ASN A 414 13.18 24.98 17.84
CA ASN A 414 13.16 26.28 18.52
C ASN A 414 14.53 26.73 19.05
#